data_AF-T1BSP7-F1
#
_entry.id   AF-T1BSP7-F1
#
_cell.length_a   1.000
_cell.length_b   1.000
_cell.length_c   1.000
_cell.angle_alpha   90.00
_cell.angle_beta   90.00
_cell.angle_gamma   90.00
#
_symmetry.space_group_name_H-M   'P 1'
#
loop_
_entity.id
_entity.type
_entity.pdbx_description
1 polymer ?
#
loop_
_entity_poly.entity_id
_entity_poly.type
_entity_poly.pdbx_seq_one_letter_code
_entity_poly.pdbx_strand_id
1 'polypeptide(L)'
;MLSQTGKECIILLRQRFIHNGKAEERIGVVSLVRVYPDDGSIKPHEMTFEGPRKNREEVMSGLGLIPEPIFLISPGNALMNALARSIDKAREIYNFYQPRDVENTVFLLDSGKEMRDIMASVSGRIAIVADGHHRLAAIKELAKRYHGGWEYAMTYIASS
;
A
#
# COMPACT_ATOMS: atom_id res chain seq x y z
N MET A 1 -15.82 -15.62 2.46
CA MET A 1 -14.91 -16.78 2.35
C MET A 1 -13.49 -16.23 2.20
N LEU A 2 -12.55 -16.65 3.04
CA LEU A 2 -11.13 -16.30 2.89
C LEU A 2 -10.52 -17.19 1.80
N SER A 3 -9.66 -16.63 0.95
CA SER A 3 -9.02 -17.34 -0.16
C SER A 3 -7.50 -17.11 -0.12
N GLN A 4 -6.73 -18.16 -0.32
CA GLN A 4 -5.26 -18.13 -0.37
C GLN A 4 -4.79 -18.48 -1.77
N THR A 5 -3.82 -17.74 -2.29
CA THR A 5 -3.37 -17.87 -3.70
C THR A 5 -2.40 -19.02 -3.92
N GLY A 6 -1.72 -19.51 -2.88
CA GLY A 6 -0.75 -20.62 -2.95
C GLY A 6 0.55 -20.31 -3.72
N LYS A 7 0.71 -19.09 -4.22
CA LYS A 7 1.90 -18.59 -4.93
C LYS A 7 2.09 -17.10 -4.67
N GLU A 8 3.32 -16.61 -4.88
CA GLU A 8 3.62 -15.19 -4.79
C GLU A 8 2.75 -14.39 -5.77
N CYS A 9 2.15 -13.32 -5.25
CA CYS A 9 1.31 -12.42 -6.01
C CYS A 9 1.34 -11.04 -5.38
N ILE A 10 1.09 -10.03 -6.18
CA ILE A 10 0.79 -8.68 -5.71
C ILE A 10 -0.63 -8.29 -6.14
N ILE A 11 -1.26 -7.45 -5.35
CA ILE A 11 -2.60 -6.94 -5.65
C ILE A 11 -2.42 -5.60 -6.36
N LEU A 12 -3.07 -5.41 -7.51
CA LEU A 12 -3.19 -4.10 -8.14
C LEU A 12 -4.58 -3.55 -7.85
N LEU A 13 -4.65 -2.26 -7.54
CA LEU A 13 -5.90 -1.55 -7.32
C LEU A 13 -6.00 -0.41 -8.32
N ARG A 14 -7.01 -0.48 -9.20
CA ARG A 14 -7.42 0.62 -10.07
C ARG A 14 -8.61 1.33 -9.44
N GLN A 15 -8.53 2.64 -9.33
CA GLN A 15 -9.60 3.49 -8.84
C GLN A 15 -9.97 4.51 -9.91
N ARG A 16 -11.26 4.62 -10.23
CA ARG A 16 -11.80 5.67 -11.10
C ARG A 16 -12.74 6.54 -10.30
N PHE A 17 -12.55 7.85 -10.36
CA PHE A 17 -13.30 8.81 -9.56
C PHE A 17 -13.40 10.16 -10.26
N ILE A 18 -14.33 11.00 -9.80
CA ILE A 18 -14.44 12.39 -10.26
C ILE A 18 -13.68 13.29 -9.29
N HIS A 19 -12.72 14.05 -9.80
CA HIS A 19 -11.97 15.06 -9.07
C HIS A 19 -11.99 16.36 -9.85
N ASN A 20 -12.42 17.46 -9.20
CA ASN A 20 -12.59 18.78 -9.83
C ASN A 20 -13.41 18.74 -11.14
N GLY A 21 -14.46 17.91 -11.17
CA GLY A 21 -15.34 17.75 -12.33
C GLY A 21 -14.74 16.92 -13.48
N LYS A 22 -13.56 16.33 -13.31
CA LYS A 22 -12.91 15.49 -14.31
C LYS A 22 -12.83 14.04 -13.84
N ALA A 23 -13.00 13.11 -14.77
CA ALA A 23 -12.73 11.70 -14.53
C ALA A 23 -11.21 11.51 -14.40
N GLU A 24 -10.78 10.96 -13.28
CA GLU A 24 -9.40 10.59 -12.99
C GLU A 24 -9.31 9.09 -12.74
N GLU A 25 -8.14 8.53 -13.05
CA GLU A 25 -7.81 7.14 -12.78
C GLU A 25 -6.50 7.07 -11.99
N ARG A 26 -6.49 6.28 -10.94
CA ARG A 26 -5.30 5.96 -10.16
C ARG A 26 -5.10 4.45 -10.12
N ILE A 27 -3.92 4.01 -10.53
CA ILE A 27 -3.49 2.61 -10.38
C ILE A 27 -2.40 2.58 -9.32
N GLY A 28 -2.50 1.64 -8.39
CA GLY A 28 -1.45 1.37 -7.42
C GLY A 28 -1.30 -0.11 -7.12
N VAL A 29 -0.28 -0.44 -6.34
CA VAL A 29 0.04 -1.79 -5.89
C VAL A 29 -0.16 -1.89 -4.38
N VAL A 30 -0.85 -2.94 -3.93
CA VAL A 30 -0.89 -3.33 -2.53
C VAL A 30 0.17 -4.41 -2.30
N SER A 31 1.11 -4.13 -1.40
CA SER A 31 2.25 -5.01 -1.11
C SER A 31 2.80 -4.77 0.30
N LEU A 32 3.65 -5.69 0.77
CA LEU A 32 4.41 -5.53 2.00
C LEU A 32 5.66 -4.70 1.77
N VAL A 33 5.85 -3.66 2.57
CA VAL A 33 7.06 -2.82 2.56
C VAL A 33 7.72 -2.90 3.93
N ARG A 34 9.04 -3.10 3.96
CA ARG A 34 9.80 -3.04 5.21
C ARG A 34 9.86 -1.59 5.69
N VAL A 35 9.43 -1.35 6.92
CA VAL A 35 9.36 -0.01 7.55
C VAL A 35 10.22 0.10 8.81
N TYR A 36 10.80 -1.03 9.27
CA TYR A 36 11.72 -1.08 10.41
C TYR A 36 12.86 -2.10 10.14
N PRO A 37 14.12 -1.81 10.53
CA PRO A 37 14.59 -0.52 11.05
C PRO A 37 14.40 0.60 10.01
N ASP A 38 14.18 1.82 10.50
CA ASP A 38 13.92 2.97 9.64
C ASP A 38 15.20 3.37 8.90
N ASP A 39 15.19 3.24 7.57
CA ASP A 39 16.28 3.67 6.69
C ASP A 39 16.04 5.07 6.09
N GLY A 40 14.93 5.73 6.48
CA GLY A 40 14.55 7.03 6.00
C GLY A 40 13.95 7.04 4.59
N SER A 41 13.69 5.89 3.96
CA SER A 41 13.05 5.81 2.65
C SER A 41 11.56 6.21 2.68
N ILE A 42 10.88 6.03 3.82
CA ILE A 42 9.47 6.39 3.98
C ILE A 42 9.35 7.70 4.75
N LYS A 43 8.85 8.73 4.07
CA LYS A 43 8.75 10.11 4.60
C LYS A 43 7.31 10.44 5.01
N PRO A 44 7.01 10.56 6.31
CA PRO A 44 5.75 11.18 6.75
C PRO A 44 5.77 12.68 6.40
N HIS A 45 4.64 13.22 5.94
CA HIS A 45 4.48 14.67 5.70
C HIS A 45 3.73 15.41 6.82
N GLU A 46 3.28 14.67 7.85
CA GLU A 46 2.61 15.21 9.04
C GLU A 46 3.28 14.68 10.31
N MET A 47 3.16 15.46 11.40
CA MET A 47 3.54 15.01 12.74
C MET A 47 2.46 14.09 13.30
N THR A 48 2.86 13.04 14.00
CA THR A 48 1.93 12.14 14.70
C THR A 48 1.71 12.60 16.14
N PHE A 49 0.47 12.51 16.61
CA PHE A 49 0.14 12.75 18.02
C PHE A 49 0.11 11.44 18.82
N GLU A 50 0.44 11.54 20.11
CA GLU A 50 0.61 10.36 20.96
C GLU A 50 -0.69 9.55 21.13
N GLY A 51 -1.82 10.23 21.35
CA GLY A 51 -3.12 9.58 21.58
C GLY A 51 -3.56 8.67 20.43
N PRO A 52 -3.73 9.20 19.20
CA PRO A 52 -4.08 8.39 18.04
C PRO A 52 -3.07 7.27 17.75
N ARG A 53 -1.78 7.52 17.96
CA ARG A 53 -0.73 6.51 17.79
C ARG A 53 -0.90 5.34 18.77
N LYS A 54 -1.05 5.62 20.08
CA LYS A 54 -1.26 4.59 21.12
C LYS A 54 -2.50 3.76 20.86
N ASN A 55 -3.60 4.39 20.46
CA ASN A 55 -4.81 3.67 20.08
C ASN A 55 -4.56 2.66 18.94
N ARG A 56 -3.73 3.02 17.96
CA ARG A 56 -3.35 2.10 16.87
C ARG A 56 -2.45 0.97 17.36
N GLU A 57 -1.54 1.21 18.31
CA GLU A 57 -0.76 0.14 18.93
C GLU A 57 -1.66 -0.88 19.63
N GLU A 58 -2.63 -0.41 20.43
CA GLU A 58 -3.56 -1.27 21.15
C GLU A 58 -4.39 -2.13 20.20
N VAL A 59 -4.96 -1.54 19.15
CA VAL A 59 -5.74 -2.28 18.15
C VAL A 59 -4.87 -3.30 17.41
N MET A 60 -3.70 -2.89 16.91
CA MET A 60 -2.83 -3.78 16.14
C MET A 60 -2.28 -4.92 16.98
N SER A 61 -1.77 -4.63 18.17
CA SER A 61 -1.23 -5.66 19.07
C SER A 61 -2.32 -6.61 19.57
N GLY A 62 -3.52 -6.11 19.88
CA GLY A 62 -4.66 -6.93 20.29
C GLY A 62 -5.16 -7.87 19.18
N LEU A 63 -5.08 -7.44 17.91
CA LEU A 63 -5.45 -8.27 16.76
C LEU A 63 -4.30 -9.17 16.26
N GLY A 64 -3.05 -8.85 16.62
CA GLY A 64 -1.86 -9.51 16.07
C GLY A 64 -1.66 -9.26 14.57
N LEU A 65 -2.27 -8.21 13.99
CA LEU A 65 -2.19 -7.90 12.55
C LEU A 65 -2.31 -6.40 12.27
N ILE A 66 -1.97 -6.01 11.04
CA ILE A 66 -2.16 -4.65 10.51
C ILE A 66 -3.46 -4.65 9.68
N PRO A 67 -4.54 -4.00 10.14
CA PRO A 67 -5.87 -4.16 9.53
C PRO A 67 -6.08 -3.33 8.26
N GLU A 68 -5.26 -2.31 8.03
CA GLU A 68 -5.46 -1.32 6.96
C GLU A 68 -4.12 -0.87 6.39
N PRO A 69 -4.05 -0.57 5.07
CA PRO A 69 -2.80 -0.20 4.44
C PRO A 69 -2.36 1.22 4.82
N ILE A 70 -1.04 1.45 4.76
CA ILE A 70 -0.48 2.81 4.68
C ILE A 70 -0.53 3.24 3.21
N PHE A 71 -1.07 4.43 2.93
CA PHE A 71 -1.08 4.97 1.58
C PHE A 71 0.23 5.71 1.32
N LEU A 72 1.01 5.21 0.36
CA LEU A 72 2.29 5.75 -0.05
C LEU A 72 2.22 6.32 -1.47
N ILE A 73 2.90 7.43 -1.68
CA ILE A 73 3.13 8.05 -2.98
C ILE A 73 4.61 7.90 -3.34
N SER A 74 4.88 7.16 -4.41
CA SER A 74 6.20 7.10 -5.04
C SER A 74 6.35 8.28 -6.00
N PRO A 75 7.34 9.17 -5.82
CA PRO A 75 7.57 10.28 -6.73
C PRO A 75 7.91 9.82 -8.15
N GLY A 76 7.37 10.55 -9.13
CA GLY A 76 7.63 10.35 -10.55
C GLY A 76 6.92 9.14 -11.16
N ASN A 77 7.16 8.91 -12.46
CA ASN A 77 6.26 8.08 -13.28
C ASN A 77 6.68 6.61 -13.42
N ALA A 78 7.78 6.17 -12.81
CA ALA A 78 8.29 4.82 -13.07
C ALA A 78 7.33 3.71 -12.62
N LEU A 79 6.71 3.88 -11.44
CA LEU A 79 5.73 2.94 -10.92
C LEU A 79 4.47 2.95 -11.79
N MET A 80 3.91 4.12 -12.11
CA MET A 80 2.76 4.25 -13.02
C MET A 80 3.03 3.54 -14.36
N ASN A 81 4.21 3.77 -14.95
CA ASN A 81 4.59 3.14 -16.21
C ASN A 81 4.70 1.61 -16.09
N ALA A 82 5.22 1.09 -14.98
CA ALA A 82 5.27 -0.36 -14.73
C ALA A 82 3.88 -0.97 -14.53
N LEU A 83 3.01 -0.29 -13.78
CA LEU A 83 1.63 -0.70 -13.53
C LEU A 83 0.81 -0.71 -14.82
N ALA A 84 0.88 0.35 -15.63
CA ALA A 84 0.15 0.45 -16.90
C ALA A 84 0.50 -0.68 -17.88
N ARG A 85 1.77 -1.12 -17.92
CA ARG A 85 2.21 -2.25 -18.75
C ARG A 85 1.79 -3.63 -18.21
N SER A 86 1.40 -3.70 -16.94
CA SER A 86 1.17 -4.95 -16.22
C SER A 86 -0.29 -5.23 -15.94
N ILE A 87 -1.15 -4.20 -15.90
CA ILE A 87 -2.54 -4.34 -15.47
C ILE A 87 -3.36 -5.27 -16.39
N ASP A 88 -3.15 -5.21 -17.70
CA ASP A 88 -3.83 -6.09 -18.67
C ASP A 88 -3.41 -7.57 -18.55
N LYS A 89 -2.30 -7.84 -17.84
CA LYS A 89 -1.81 -9.19 -17.56
C LYS A 89 -2.28 -9.71 -16.20
N ALA A 90 -2.91 -8.86 -15.40
CA ALA A 90 -3.43 -9.21 -14.09
C ALA A 90 -4.88 -9.71 -14.22
N ARG A 91 -5.25 -10.67 -13.37
CA ARG A 91 -6.62 -11.20 -13.34
C ARG A 91 -7.48 -10.32 -12.47
N GLU A 92 -8.56 -9.76 -13.02
CA GLU A 92 -9.58 -9.08 -12.22
C GLU A 92 -10.24 -10.07 -11.25
N ILE A 93 -10.32 -9.70 -9.96
CA ILE A 93 -10.90 -10.54 -8.92
C ILE A 93 -12.12 -9.90 -8.25
N TYR A 94 -12.19 -8.57 -8.19
CA TYR A 94 -13.33 -7.85 -7.63
C TYR A 94 -13.50 -6.49 -8.32
N ASN A 95 -14.75 -6.08 -8.51
CA ASN A 95 -15.13 -4.73 -8.88
C ASN A 95 -16.23 -4.25 -7.92
N PHE A 96 -16.06 -3.07 -7.33
CA PHE A 96 -17.03 -2.50 -6.40
C PHE A 96 -16.98 -0.98 -6.37
N TYR A 97 -18.09 -0.38 -5.96
CA TYR A 97 -18.21 1.07 -5.77
C TYR A 97 -18.12 1.44 -4.29
N GLN A 98 -17.42 2.52 -3.99
CA GLN A 98 -17.46 3.20 -2.71
C GLN A 98 -18.41 4.40 -2.76
N PRO A 99 -18.79 4.99 -1.61
CA PRO A 99 -19.51 6.27 -1.61
C PRO A 99 -18.83 7.32 -2.49
N ARG A 100 -19.62 8.20 -3.12
CA ARG A 100 -19.18 9.20 -4.13
C ARG A 100 -18.72 8.59 -5.45
N ASP A 101 -19.27 7.44 -5.84
CA ASP A 101 -19.08 6.81 -7.14
C ASP A 101 -17.62 6.50 -7.50
N VAL A 102 -16.80 6.21 -6.48
CA VAL A 102 -15.43 5.74 -6.71
C VAL A 102 -15.49 4.26 -7.08
N GLU A 103 -15.24 3.95 -8.34
CA GLU A 103 -15.12 2.57 -8.84
C GLU A 103 -13.75 2.02 -8.43
N ASN A 104 -13.73 0.84 -7.80
CA ASN A 104 -12.52 0.14 -7.40
C ASN A 104 -12.49 -1.21 -8.11
N THR A 105 -11.47 -1.44 -8.95
CA THR A 105 -11.19 -2.74 -9.55
C THR A 105 -9.93 -3.32 -8.94
N VAL A 106 -10.05 -4.51 -8.35
CA VAL A 106 -8.96 -5.25 -7.72
C VAL A 106 -8.49 -6.33 -8.69
N PHE A 107 -7.18 -6.36 -8.94
CA PHE A 107 -6.54 -7.36 -9.76
C PHE A 107 -5.53 -8.15 -8.95
N LEU A 108 -5.39 -9.42 -9.29
CA LEU A 108 -4.34 -10.29 -8.81
C LEU A 108 -3.30 -10.47 -9.92
N LEU A 109 -2.05 -10.09 -9.64
CA LEU A 109 -0.93 -10.29 -10.54
C LEU A 109 0.02 -11.33 -9.94
N ASP A 110 0.23 -12.43 -10.65
CA ASP A 110 1.06 -13.56 -10.26
C ASP A 110 2.18 -13.88 -11.28
N SER A 111 2.39 -12.98 -12.25
CA SER A 111 3.44 -13.13 -13.25
C SER A 111 4.79 -12.58 -12.75
N GLY A 112 5.79 -13.45 -12.67
CA GLY A 112 7.08 -13.12 -12.07
C GLY A 112 7.83 -11.96 -12.76
N LYS A 113 7.68 -11.78 -14.08
CA LYS A 113 8.35 -10.68 -14.79
C LYS A 113 7.75 -9.32 -14.40
N GLU A 114 6.44 -9.19 -14.51
CA GLU A 114 5.71 -7.95 -14.22
C GLU A 114 5.82 -7.57 -12.74
N MET A 115 5.76 -8.56 -11.83
CA MET A 115 6.01 -8.32 -10.41
C MET A 115 7.42 -7.76 -10.18
N ARG A 116 8.45 -8.32 -10.82
CA ARG A 116 9.82 -7.79 -10.72
C ARG A 116 9.95 -6.39 -11.28
N ASP A 117 9.30 -6.10 -12.41
CA ASP A 117 9.32 -4.76 -13.01
C ASP A 117 8.67 -3.72 -12.09
N ILE A 118 7.56 -4.07 -11.44
CA ILE A 118 6.88 -3.21 -10.45
C ILE A 118 7.75 -3.02 -9.21
N MET A 119 8.32 -4.09 -8.64
CA MET A 119 9.21 -4.00 -7.48
C MET A 119 10.46 -3.15 -7.78
N ALA A 120 11.08 -3.34 -8.95
CA ALA A 120 12.23 -2.54 -9.38
C ALA A 120 11.90 -1.06 -9.57
N SER A 121 10.65 -0.73 -9.93
CA SER A 121 10.23 0.66 -10.12
C SER A 121 10.17 1.48 -8.83
N VAL A 122 10.11 0.81 -7.67
CA VAL A 122 10.03 1.44 -6.33
C VAL A 122 11.24 1.15 -5.45
N SER A 123 12.04 0.13 -5.78
CA SER A 123 13.21 -0.26 -4.99
C SER A 123 14.25 0.87 -4.90
N GLY A 124 14.73 1.13 -3.67
CA GLY A 124 15.72 2.17 -3.40
C GLY A 124 15.22 3.61 -3.55
N ARG A 125 13.90 3.81 -3.74
CA ARG A 125 13.30 5.14 -3.87
C ARG A 125 12.67 5.60 -2.57
N ILE A 126 12.58 6.92 -2.43
CA ILE A 126 11.80 7.55 -1.37
C ILE A 126 10.31 7.40 -1.68
N ALA A 127 9.49 7.13 -0.66
CA ALA A 127 8.04 7.19 -0.73
C ALA A 127 7.49 8.16 0.32
N ILE A 128 6.46 8.92 -0.03
CA ILE A 128 5.80 9.88 0.87
C ILE A 128 4.53 9.22 1.42
N VAL A 129 4.33 9.27 2.74
CA VAL A 129 3.09 8.79 3.36
C VAL A 129 1.97 9.78 3.03
N ALA A 130 1.02 9.44 2.16
CA ALA A 130 -0.14 10.28 1.90
C ALA A 130 -1.25 10.11 2.93
N ASP A 131 -1.39 8.90 3.50
CA ASP A 131 -2.30 8.63 4.62
C ASP A 131 -1.75 7.48 5.49
N GLY A 132 -1.98 7.57 6.80
CA GLY A 132 -1.61 6.53 7.76
C GLY A 132 -0.36 6.79 8.59
N HIS A 133 0.01 8.05 8.85
CA HIS A 133 1.20 8.42 9.64
C HIS A 133 1.17 7.82 11.05
N HIS A 134 0.01 7.87 11.73
CA HIS A 134 -0.17 7.25 13.05
C HIS A 134 -0.04 5.72 12.98
N ARG A 135 -0.51 5.09 11.89
CA ARG A 135 -0.35 3.65 11.65
C ARG A 135 1.13 3.30 11.47
N LEU A 136 1.86 4.07 10.65
CA LEU A 136 3.30 3.89 10.46
C LEU A 136 4.06 4.00 11.78
N ALA A 137 3.78 5.03 12.57
CA ALA A 137 4.44 5.25 13.86
C ALA A 137 4.12 4.14 14.87
N ALA A 138 2.88 3.63 14.90
CA ALA A 138 2.50 2.50 15.74
C ALA A 138 3.23 1.20 15.31
N ILE A 139 3.29 0.90 14.01
CA ILE A 139 4.01 -0.27 13.49
C ILE A 139 5.49 -0.21 13.86
N LYS A 140 6.16 0.93 13.66
CA LYS A 140 7.56 1.13 14.03
C LYS A 140 7.81 0.92 15.53
N GLU A 141 6.86 1.29 16.37
CA GLU A 141 6.99 1.10 17.82
C GLU A 141 6.72 -0.35 18.23
N LEU A 142 5.76 -1.03 17.61
CA LEU A 142 5.54 -2.46 17.80
C LEU A 142 6.76 -3.29 17.33
N ALA A 143 7.40 -2.91 16.21
CA ALA A 143 8.58 -3.58 15.69
C ALA A 143 9.80 -3.53 16.62
N LYS A 144 9.91 -2.50 17.49
CA LYS A 144 10.94 -2.43 18.53
C LYS A 144 10.71 -3.44 19.66
N ARG A 145 9.46 -3.80 19.91
CA ARG A 145 9.04 -4.66 21.04
C ARG A 145 8.86 -6.11 20.62
N TYR A 146 8.47 -6.34 19.38
CA TYR A 146 8.09 -7.65 18.86
C TYR A 146 8.82 -7.93 17.53
N HIS A 147 9.44 -9.10 17.44
CA HIS A 147 9.99 -9.63 16.19
C HIS A 147 8.93 -10.45 15.43
N GLY A 148 9.16 -10.73 14.14
CA GLY A 148 8.32 -11.68 13.38
C GLY A 148 7.13 -11.05 12.64
N GLY A 149 7.37 -9.98 11.88
CA GLY A 149 6.40 -9.44 10.90
C GLY A 149 6.08 -7.95 11.07
N TRP A 150 6.22 -7.42 12.28
CA TRP A 150 6.01 -5.99 12.59
C TRP A 150 7.01 -5.05 11.88
N GLU A 151 8.10 -5.60 11.34
CA GLU A 151 9.04 -4.88 10.49
C GLU A 151 8.44 -4.46 9.14
N TYR A 152 7.31 -5.06 8.75
CA TYR A 152 6.65 -4.80 7.49
C TYR A 152 5.29 -4.15 7.71
N ALA A 153 4.94 -3.23 6.81
CA ALA A 153 3.61 -2.67 6.72
C ALA A 153 2.91 -3.18 5.46
N MET A 154 1.61 -3.44 5.56
CA MET A 154 0.75 -3.48 4.39
C MET A 154 0.65 -2.06 3.84
N THR A 155 0.95 -1.89 2.56
CA THR A 155 0.96 -0.57 1.90
C THR A 155 0.12 -0.60 0.64
N TYR A 156 -0.47 0.53 0.30
CA TYR A 156 -0.98 0.84 -1.03
C TYR A 156 -0.05 1.91 -1.61
N ILE A 157 0.63 1.61 -2.72
CA ILE A 157 1.61 2.51 -3.33
C ILE A 157 1.08 2.97 -4.69
N ALA A 158 0.94 4.28 -4.87
CA ALA A 158 0.63 4.91 -6.15
C ALA A 158 1.73 5.89 -6.57
N SER A 159 1.73 6.32 -7.82
CA SER A 159 2.59 7.42 -8.26
C SER A 159 1.94 8.78 -7.96
N SER A 160 2.77 9.82 -7.81
CA SER A 160 2.35 11.21 -7.65
C SER A 160 1.66 11.77 -8.88
#